data_AF-A0A5B2Z5P6-F1
#
_entry.id   AF-A0A5B2Z5P6-F1
#
_cell.length_a   1.000
_cell.length_b   1.000
_cell.length_c   1.000
_cell.angle_alpha   90.00
_cell.angle_beta   90.00
_cell.angle_gamma   90.00
#
_symmetry.space_group_name_H-M   'P 1'
#
loop_
_entity.id
_entity.type
_entity.pdbx_description
1 polymer ?
#
loop_
_entity_poly.entity_id
_entity_poly.type
_entity_poly.pdbx_seq_one_letter_code
_entity_poly.pdbx_strand_id
1 'polypeptide(L)'
;MNSHNMTSMMQRGAIAMGFDQNKITHGFSSTKDGGQIKIMSLDENDNQTINQIRNHIRDIQHDFTEGNFTKPFFIHQQLVPGIDAMTQNKDQIQYQVQDLKNGSILLLNTNNSSLVNSINQFMTYQSTEHNVH
;
A
#
# COMPACT_ATOMS: atom_id res chain seq x y z
N MET A 1 -3.25 11.24 20.30
CA MET A 1 -3.89 10.90 19.01
C MET A 1 -5.32 10.47 19.30
N ASN A 2 -6.32 11.16 18.74
CA ASN A 2 -7.73 10.94 19.08
C ASN A 2 -8.26 9.63 18.46
N SER A 3 -8.84 8.76 19.29
CA SER A 3 -9.45 7.48 18.90
C SER A 3 -10.49 7.57 17.77
N HIS A 4 -11.18 8.71 17.65
CA HIS A 4 -12.18 8.96 16.61
C HIS A 4 -11.58 9.01 15.19
N ASN A 5 -10.33 9.47 15.04
CA ASN A 5 -9.68 9.56 13.73
C ASN A 5 -9.32 8.17 13.20
N MET A 6 -8.83 7.28 14.08
CA MET A 6 -8.47 5.90 13.73
C MET A 6 -9.69 5.09 13.27
N THR A 7 -10.81 5.15 13.99
CA THR A 7 -12.04 4.44 13.59
C THR A 7 -12.53 4.89 12.22
N SER A 8 -12.45 6.19 11.92
CA SER A 8 -12.83 6.72 10.61
C SER A 8 -11.87 6.26 9.50
N MET A 9 -10.57 6.18 9.78
CA MET A 9 -9.55 5.68 8.85
C MET A 9 -9.80 4.20 8.55
N MET A 10 -10.10 3.39 9.58
CA MET A 10 -10.44 1.97 9.41
C MET A 10 -11.65 1.76 8.52
N GLN A 11 -12.70 2.57 8.68
CA GLN A 11 -13.91 2.49 7.84
C GLN A 11 -13.59 2.80 6.37
N ARG A 12 -12.80 3.85 6.09
CA ARG A 12 -12.36 4.17 4.73
C ARG A 12 -11.41 3.12 4.17
N GLY A 13 -10.53 2.58 5.01
CA GLY A 13 -9.70 1.42 4.69
C GLY A 13 -10.55 0.24 4.24
N ALA A 14 -11.66 -0.05 4.93
CA ALA A 14 -12.52 -1.18 4.60
C ALA A 14 -13.16 -1.01 3.21
N ILE A 15 -13.58 0.22 2.89
CA ILE A 15 -14.10 0.57 1.57
C ILE A 15 -13.01 0.45 0.50
N ALA A 16 -11.80 0.97 0.76
CA ALA A 16 -10.70 0.95 -0.20
C ALA A 16 -10.16 -0.46 -0.47
N MET A 17 -10.17 -1.32 0.55
CA MET A 17 -9.76 -2.72 0.48
C MET A 17 -10.81 -3.58 -0.23
N GLY A 18 -12.09 -3.43 0.12
CA GLY A 18 -13.19 -4.24 -0.42
C GLY A 18 -13.31 -5.63 0.19
N PHE A 19 -12.57 -5.93 1.26
CA PHE A 19 -12.63 -7.19 2.02
C PHE A 19 -12.22 -7.01 3.49
N ASP A 20 -12.40 -8.05 4.30
CA ASP A 20 -12.25 -7.99 5.74
C ASP A 20 -10.79 -7.79 6.17
N GLN A 21 -10.50 -6.59 6.67
CA GLN A 21 -9.18 -6.19 7.12
C GLN A 21 -8.72 -6.90 8.40
N ASN A 22 -9.65 -7.44 9.20
CA ASN A 22 -9.29 -8.16 10.43
C ASN A 22 -8.68 -9.54 10.14
N LYS A 23 -8.73 -9.99 8.86
CA LYS A 23 -8.16 -11.26 8.42
C LYS A 23 -6.76 -11.14 7.84
N ILE A 24 -6.19 -9.94 7.81
CA ILE A 24 -4.94 -9.67 7.11
C ILE A 24 -3.97 -8.86 7.95
N THR A 25 -2.71 -8.86 7.52
CA THR A 25 -1.69 -7.92 7.97
C THR A 25 -1.18 -7.10 6.80
N HIS A 26 -0.93 -5.82 7.05
CA HIS A 26 -0.26 -4.92 6.12
C HIS A 26 1.18 -4.68 6.60
N GLY A 27 2.14 -4.81 5.69
CA GLY A 27 3.53 -4.47 5.91
C GLY A 27 3.98 -3.44 4.89
N PHE A 28 4.50 -2.31 5.37
CA PHE A 28 5.10 -1.27 4.54
C PHE A 28 6.57 -1.14 4.93
N SER A 29 7.48 -1.19 3.95
CA SER A 29 8.92 -1.08 4.22
C SER A 29 9.65 -0.44 3.06
N SER A 30 10.62 0.42 3.36
CA SER A 30 11.61 0.90 2.40
C SER A 30 12.57 -0.21 1.95
N THR A 31 13.03 -0.14 0.71
CA THR A 31 14.12 -0.96 0.17
C THR A 31 15.25 -0.05 -0.29
N LYS A 32 16.38 -0.63 -0.71
CA LYS A 32 17.52 0.15 -1.24
C LYS A 32 17.11 0.97 -2.47
N ASP A 33 16.27 0.40 -3.33
CA ASP A 33 15.93 0.94 -4.64
C ASP A 33 14.46 1.43 -4.71
N GLY A 34 13.79 1.59 -3.56
CA GLY A 34 12.41 2.06 -3.47
C GLY A 34 11.67 1.54 -2.23
N GLY A 35 10.62 0.73 -2.43
CA GLY A 35 9.76 0.28 -1.33
C GLY A 35 8.94 -0.96 -1.63
N GLN A 36 8.31 -1.50 -0.59
CA GLN A 36 7.53 -2.72 -0.62
C GLN A 36 6.23 -2.56 0.17
N ILE A 37 5.13 -2.95 -0.45
CA ILE A 37 3.83 -3.17 0.20
C ILE A 37 3.59 -4.67 0.24
N LYS A 38 3.38 -5.22 1.43
CA LYS A 38 3.11 -6.64 1.65
C LYS A 38 1.77 -6.79 2.32
N ILE A 39 0.90 -7.63 1.78
CA ILE A 39 -0.36 -7.98 2.42
C ILE A 39 -0.44 -9.50 2.54
N MET A 40 -0.73 -9.98 3.76
CA MET A 40 -0.79 -11.42 4.06
C MET A 40 -2.08 -11.75 4.80
N SER A 41 -2.67 -12.90 4.47
CA SER A 41 -3.75 -13.51 5.26
C SER A 41 -3.19 -14.04 6.59
N LEU A 42 -3.94 -13.83 7.67
CA LEU A 42 -3.67 -14.40 8.98
C LEU A 42 -3.89 -15.91 9.01
N ASP A 43 -4.87 -16.41 8.24
CA ASP A 43 -5.10 -17.83 8.01
C ASP A 43 -4.55 -18.22 6.64
N GLU A 44 -3.54 -19.10 6.63
CA GLU A 44 -2.92 -19.58 5.39
C GLU A 44 -3.83 -20.49 4.55
N ASN A 45 -4.97 -20.94 5.10
CA ASN A 45 -5.95 -21.76 4.41
C ASN A 45 -7.21 -20.98 3.98
N ASP A 46 -7.32 -19.70 4.34
CA ASP A 46 -8.41 -18.83 3.88
C ASP A 46 -8.16 -18.40 2.43
N ASN A 47 -8.43 -19.33 1.50
CA ASN A 47 -8.25 -19.12 0.07
C ASN A 47 -9.07 -17.95 -0.47
N GLN A 48 -10.21 -17.62 0.15
CA GLN A 48 -11.01 -16.47 -0.24
C GLN A 48 -10.24 -15.17 0.05
N THR A 49 -9.77 -15.01 1.29
CA THR A 49 -8.98 -13.82 1.69
C THR A 49 -7.69 -13.73 0.88
N ILE A 50 -6.99 -14.84 0.64
CA ILE A 50 -5.77 -14.87 -0.17
C ILE A 50 -6.04 -14.37 -1.61
N ASN A 51 -7.14 -14.81 -2.23
CA ASN A 51 -7.50 -14.35 -3.57
C ASN A 51 -7.89 -12.86 -3.58
N GLN A 52 -8.60 -12.38 -2.55
CA GLN A 52 -8.94 -10.96 -2.40
C GLN A 52 -7.68 -10.09 -2.27
N ILE A 53 -6.70 -10.51 -1.46
CA ILE A 53 -5.41 -9.83 -1.35
C ILE A 53 -4.71 -9.73 -2.71
N ARG A 54 -4.64 -10.85 -3.44
CA ARG A 54 -3.98 -10.94 -4.74
C ARG A 54 -4.63 -10.04 -5.78
N ASN A 55 -5.96 -9.94 -5.79
CA ASN A 55 -6.69 -9.04 -6.67
C ASN A 55 -6.42 -7.58 -6.29
N HIS A 56 -6.53 -7.26 -5.00
CA HIS A 56 -6.28 -5.91 -4.50
C HIS A 56 -4.86 -5.41 -4.82
N ILE A 57 -3.84 -6.25 -4.66
CA ILE A 57 -2.46 -5.90 -5.01
C ILE A 57 -2.30 -5.59 -6.51
N ARG A 58 -3.04 -6.28 -7.39
CA ARG A 58 -3.04 -6.00 -8.83
C ARG A 58 -3.80 -4.70 -9.15
N ASP A 59 -4.89 -4.42 -8.44
CA ASP A 59 -5.62 -3.16 -8.60
C ASP A 59 -4.73 -1.97 -8.22
N ILE A 60 -4.04 -2.03 -7.08
CA ILE A 60 -3.12 -0.94 -6.69
C ILE A 60 -1.88 -0.86 -7.60
N GLN A 61 -1.42 -1.98 -8.17
CA GLN A 61 -0.36 -1.97 -9.18
C GLN A 61 -0.81 -1.18 -10.41
N HIS A 62 -2.00 -1.45 -10.91
CA HIS A 62 -2.58 -0.74 -12.05
C HIS A 62 -2.73 0.76 -11.73
N ASP A 63 -3.39 1.09 -10.62
CA ASP A 63 -3.59 2.47 -10.19
C ASP A 63 -2.25 3.22 -10.08
N PHE A 64 -1.26 2.64 -9.39
CA PHE A 64 0.01 3.35 -9.17
C PHE A 64 0.84 3.49 -10.45
N THR A 65 0.76 2.54 -11.37
CA THR A 65 1.40 2.65 -12.70
C THR A 65 0.83 3.84 -13.50
N GLU A 66 -0.45 4.13 -13.34
CA GLU A 66 -1.10 5.31 -13.92
C GLU A 66 -0.88 6.60 -13.11
N GLY A 67 -0.07 6.55 -12.04
CA GLY A 67 0.12 7.68 -11.12
C GLY A 67 -1.14 8.00 -10.31
N ASN A 68 -2.11 7.10 -10.28
CA ASN A 68 -3.35 7.25 -9.54
C ASN A 68 -3.16 6.76 -8.10
N PHE A 69 -3.02 7.70 -7.16
CA PHE A 69 -2.91 7.39 -5.74
C PHE A 69 -4.17 7.77 -4.94
N THR A 70 -5.33 7.77 -5.59
CA THR A 70 -6.60 8.19 -4.97
C THR A 70 -6.97 7.33 -3.75
N LYS A 71 -6.66 6.02 -3.77
CA LYS A 71 -6.92 5.12 -2.62
C LYS A 71 -6.19 5.58 -1.34
N PRO A 72 -4.85 5.77 -1.33
CA PRO A 72 -4.15 6.38 -0.20
C PRO A 72 -4.75 7.73 0.25
N PHE A 73 -5.05 8.64 -0.67
CA PHE A 73 -5.66 9.92 -0.30
C PHE A 73 -7.02 9.75 0.38
N PHE A 74 -7.87 8.86 -0.13
CA PHE A 74 -9.18 8.58 0.44
C PHE A 74 -9.08 8.03 1.87
N ILE A 75 -8.17 7.07 2.10
CA ILE A 75 -7.97 6.48 3.43
C ILE A 75 -7.49 7.54 4.42
N HIS A 76 -6.49 8.33 4.03
CA HIS A 76 -5.77 9.21 4.94
C HIS A 76 -6.40 10.61 5.08
N GLN A 77 -7.20 11.06 4.11
CA GLN A 77 -7.80 12.41 4.05
C GLN A 77 -6.79 13.55 4.28
N GLN A 78 -5.52 13.30 4.01
CA GLN A 78 -4.45 14.28 4.10
C GLN A 78 -3.44 14.05 2.98
N LEU A 79 -2.59 15.04 2.76
CA LEU A 79 -1.46 14.90 1.84
C LEU A 79 -0.55 13.80 2.37
N VAL A 80 -0.41 12.74 1.57
CA VAL A 80 0.51 11.65 1.89
C VAL A 80 1.88 12.02 1.31
N PRO A 81 2.94 12.11 2.14
CA PRO A 81 4.27 12.46 1.67
C PRO A 81 4.76 11.56 0.52
N GLY A 82 5.42 12.17 -0.46
CA GLY A 82 6.01 11.49 -1.61
C GLY A 82 5.07 11.27 -2.80
N ILE A 83 3.75 11.27 -2.60
CA ILE A 83 2.78 10.95 -3.68
C ILE A 83 2.85 11.93 -4.85
N ASP A 84 3.00 13.24 -4.60
CA ASP A 84 3.06 14.22 -5.69
C ASP A 84 4.23 13.96 -6.64
N ALA A 85 5.41 13.68 -6.10
CA ALA A 85 6.60 13.36 -6.88
C ALA A 85 6.44 12.01 -7.61
N MET A 86 5.86 11.00 -6.95
CA MET A 86 5.58 9.70 -7.55
C MET A 86 4.56 9.80 -8.68
N THR A 87 3.54 10.65 -8.53
CA THR A 87 2.50 10.92 -9.56
C THR A 87 3.12 11.61 -10.78
N GLN A 88 3.90 12.67 -10.56
CA GLN A 88 4.52 13.44 -11.63
C GLN A 88 5.57 12.64 -12.42
N ASN A 89 6.22 11.66 -11.77
CA ASN A 89 7.30 10.86 -12.37
C ASN A 89 6.92 9.38 -12.48
N LYS A 90 5.63 9.07 -12.63
CA LYS A 90 5.11 7.69 -12.66
C LYS A 90 5.85 6.77 -13.63
N ASP A 91 6.26 7.30 -14.79
CA ASP A 91 6.95 6.54 -15.83
C ASP A 91 8.40 6.16 -15.46
N GLN A 92 8.91 6.67 -14.32
CA GLN A 92 10.23 6.33 -13.77
C GLN A 92 10.15 5.35 -12.58
N ILE A 93 8.96 4.86 -12.25
CA ILE A 93 8.74 3.89 -11.16
C ILE A 93 8.20 2.60 -11.75
N GLN A 94 8.87 1.49 -11.46
CA GLN A 94 8.42 0.17 -11.85
C GLN A 94 7.65 -0.49 -10.72
N TYR A 95 6.47 -1.00 -11.03
CA TYR A 95 5.59 -1.70 -10.10
C TYR A 95 5.53 -3.19 -10.43
N GLN A 96 6.01 -4.05 -9.53
CA GLN A 96 6.05 -5.50 -9.75
C GLN A 96 5.27 -6.23 -8.66
N VAL A 97 4.36 -7.12 -9.08
CA VAL A 97 3.61 -7.99 -8.17
C VAL A 97 4.35 -9.31 -7.98
N GLN A 98 4.43 -9.76 -6.73
CA GLN A 98 4.92 -11.08 -6.37
C GLN A 98 3.90 -11.80 -5.48
N ASP A 99 3.27 -12.84 -6.00
CA ASP A 99 2.36 -13.67 -5.21
C ASP A 99 3.14 -14.55 -4.22
N LEU A 100 2.61 -14.66 -3.00
CA LEU A 100 3.10 -15.51 -1.93
C LEU A 100 2.09 -16.64 -1.65
N LYS A 101 2.48 -17.65 -0.86
CA LYS A 101 1.58 -18.74 -0.45
C LYS A 101 0.27 -18.20 0.14
N ASN A 102 0.36 -17.25 1.07
CA ASN A 102 -0.78 -16.69 1.82
C ASN A 102 -0.99 -15.18 1.59
N GLY A 103 -0.55 -14.62 0.47
CA GLY A 103 -0.67 -13.18 0.23
C GLY A 103 -0.02 -12.72 -1.06
N SER A 104 0.34 -11.45 -1.13
CA SER A 104 1.04 -10.86 -2.27
C SER A 104 1.83 -9.62 -1.86
N ILE A 105 2.85 -9.30 -2.66
CA ILE A 105 3.74 -8.15 -2.50
C ILE A 105 3.61 -7.26 -3.74
N LEU A 106 3.57 -5.95 -3.54
CA LEU A 106 3.88 -4.96 -4.56
C LEU A 106 5.25 -4.33 -4.27
N LEU A 107 6.19 -4.49 -5.20
CA LEU A 107 7.48 -3.81 -5.20
C LEU A 107 7.39 -2.53 -6.04
N LEU A 108 7.91 -1.44 -5.48
CA LEU A 108 8.05 -0.14 -6.13
C LEU A 108 9.56 0.10 -6.29
N ASN A 109 10.07 0.06 -7.51
CA ASN A 109 11.49 0.19 -7.80
C ASN A 109 11.79 1.36 -8.73
N THR A 110 12.88 2.06 -8.50
CA THR A 110 13.33 3.14 -9.37
C THR A 110 14.86 3.30 -9.30
N ASN A 111 15.47 3.72 -10.41
CA ASN A 111 16.88 4.08 -10.45
C ASN A 111 17.12 5.58 -10.17
N ASN A 112 16.05 6.35 -9.97
CA ASN A 112 16.14 7.77 -9.63
C ASN A 112 16.22 7.95 -8.11
N SER A 113 17.37 8.38 -7.61
CA SER A 113 17.62 8.56 -6.17
C SER A 113 16.66 9.55 -5.49
N SER A 114 16.18 10.56 -6.20
CA SER A 114 15.16 11.47 -5.67
C SER A 114 13.82 10.76 -5.47
N LEU A 115 13.45 9.86 -6.38
CA LEU A 115 12.21 9.09 -6.25
C LEU A 115 12.33 7.98 -5.21
N VAL A 116 13.52 7.40 -4.99
CA VAL A 116 13.77 6.52 -3.84
C VAL A 116 13.42 7.25 -2.54
N ASN A 117 13.85 8.51 -2.38
CA ASN A 117 13.51 9.30 -1.20
C ASN A 117 12.00 9.55 -1.07
N SER A 118 11.30 9.85 -2.17
CA SER A 118 9.84 10.03 -2.17
C SER A 118 9.10 8.74 -1.81
N ILE A 119 9.53 7.59 -2.34
CA ILE A 119 8.97 6.28 -1.99
C ILE A 119 9.23 5.98 -0.51
N ASN A 120 10.42 6.31 0.02
CA ASN A 120 10.73 6.12 1.44
C ASN A 120 9.84 6.97 2.36
N GLN A 121 9.56 8.21 1.97
CA GLN A 121 8.61 9.07 2.69
C GLN A 121 7.20 8.45 2.70
N PHE A 122 6.74 7.96 1.55
CA PHE A 122 5.47 7.26 1.43
C PHE A 122 5.41 6.01 2.32
N MET A 123 6.43 5.14 2.26
CA MET A 123 6.47 3.90 3.07
C MET A 123 6.52 4.19 4.57
N THR A 124 7.30 5.19 4.99
CA THR A 124 7.39 5.58 6.40
C THR A 124 6.06 6.09 6.92
N TYR A 125 5.37 6.91 6.12
CA TYR A 125 4.05 7.41 6.45
C TYR A 125 3.03 6.25 6.55
N GLN A 126 2.96 5.36 5.55
CA GLN A 126 2.04 4.22 5.59
C GLN A 126 2.34 3.29 6.78
N SER A 127 3.62 2.99 7.04
CA SER A 127 4.01 2.18 8.20
C SER A 127 3.55 2.82 9.51
N THR A 128 3.67 4.14 9.66
CA THR A 128 3.27 4.85 10.88
C THR A 128 1.76 4.81 11.09
N GLU A 129 0.97 5.11 10.06
CA GLU A 129 -0.50 5.15 10.16
C GLU A 129 -1.13 3.76 10.31
N HIS A 130 -0.45 2.72 9.80
CA HIS A 130 -0.92 1.33 9.86
C HIS A 130 -0.30 0.50 11.00
N ASN A 131 0.63 1.05 11.79
CA ASN A 131 1.28 0.38 12.94
C ASN A 131 0.35 0.12 14.13
N VAL A 132 -0.94 0.42 13.99
CA VAL A 132 -1.95 0.34 15.06
C VAL A 132 -3.00 -0.76 14.78
N HIS A 133 -2.70 -1.73 13.92
CA HIS A 133 -3.55 -2.88 13.61
C HIS A 133 -2.95 -4.19 14.09
#